data_AF-A0A920SB64-F1
#
_entry.id   AF-A0A920SB64-F1
#
_cell.length_a   1.000
_cell.length_b   1.000
_cell.length_c   1.000
_cell.angle_alpha   90.00
_cell.angle_beta   90.00
_cell.angle_gamma   90.00
#
_symmetry.space_group_name_H-M   'P 1'
#
loop_
_entity.id
_entity.type
_entity.pdbx_description
1 polymer ?
#
loop_
_entity_poly.entity_id
_entity_poly.type
_entity_poly.pdbx_seq_one_letter_code
_entity_poly.pdbx_strand_id
1 'polypeptide(L)'
;MARPCGLFIDTSGDQKVYVGELGCYIGPNSQASGLGPRIGIMDLNGNYLAKLGDIPESDQPGSFMAPHGVSINSTGDIFVGEVAWTHTRSYPNPPNEIRSLQKLTKK
;
A
#
# COMPACT_ATOMS: atom_id res chain seq x y z
N MET A 1 -11.61 -4.80 8.86
CA MET A 1 -10.56 -5.83 8.63
C MET A 1 -9.70 -5.36 7.47
N ALA A 2 -8.39 -5.32 7.64
CA ALA A 2 -7.48 -5.00 6.52
C ALA A 2 -7.20 -6.27 5.71
N ARG A 3 -7.19 -6.13 4.39
CA ARG A 3 -7.02 -7.26 3.46
C ARG A 3 -5.58 -7.26 2.94
N PRO A 4 -4.71 -8.19 3.39
CA PRO A 4 -3.36 -8.28 2.86
C PRO A 4 -3.40 -8.72 1.39
N CYS A 5 -2.63 -8.04 0.55
CA CYS A 5 -2.65 -8.13 -0.91
C CYS A 5 -1.26 -8.35 -1.51
N GLY A 6 -0.20 -7.88 -0.85
CA GLY A 6 1.19 -8.05 -1.27
C GLY A 6 2.12 -8.31 -0.10
N LEU A 7 3.24 -8.97 -0.35
CA LEU A 7 4.25 -9.33 0.67
C LEU A 7 5.66 -9.20 0.08
N PHE A 8 6.56 -8.61 0.85
CA PHE A 8 8.00 -8.64 0.60
C PHE A 8 8.75 -8.82 1.92
N ILE A 9 9.75 -9.69 1.92
CA ILE A 9 10.64 -9.88 3.06
C ILE A 9 12.00 -9.31 2.65
N ASP A 10 12.39 -8.21 3.27
CA ASP A 10 13.73 -7.69 3.16
C ASP A 10 14.64 -8.52 4.06
N THR A 11 15.52 -9.32 3.46
CA THR A 11 16.48 -10.14 4.18
C THR A 11 17.82 -9.44 4.38
N SER A 12 17.96 -8.18 3.93
CA SER A 12 19.17 -7.38 4.13
C SER A 12 19.15 -6.71 5.51
N GLY A 13 20.28 -6.75 6.22
CA GLY A 13 20.40 -6.15 7.56
C GLY A 13 19.36 -6.69 8.55
N ASP A 14 18.70 -5.77 9.28
CA ASP A 14 17.57 -6.10 10.16
C ASP A 14 16.36 -6.49 9.32
N GLN A 15 16.07 -7.80 9.32
CA GLN A 15 15.03 -8.39 8.48
C GLN A 15 13.65 -7.83 8.79
N LYS A 16 12.96 -7.35 7.76
CA LYS A 16 11.63 -6.74 7.86
C LYS A 16 10.67 -7.34 6.86
N VAL A 17 9.41 -7.45 7.27
CA VAL A 17 8.29 -7.88 6.45
C VAL A 17 7.45 -6.67 6.08
N TYR A 18 7.18 -6.51 4.79
CA TYR A 18 6.36 -5.45 4.24
C TYR A 18 5.11 -6.05 3.64
N VAL A 19 3.96 -5.58 4.08
CA VAL A 19 2.65 -6.11 3.65
C VAL A 19 1.84 -4.99 3.02
N GLY A 20 1.47 -5.15 1.77
CA GLY A 20 0.47 -4.30 1.13
C GLY A 20 -0.91 -4.66 1.66
N GLU A 21 -1.63 -3.69 2.22
CA GLU A 21 -2.96 -3.87 2.81
C GLU A 21 -3.97 -2.96 2.12
N LEU A 22 -5.10 -3.51 1.64
CA LEU A 22 -6.15 -2.78 0.92
C LEU A 22 -7.03 -1.90 1.81
N GLY A 23 -6.90 -2.00 3.14
CA GLY A 23 -7.81 -1.35 4.08
C GLY A 23 -9.21 -1.98 4.10
N CYS A 24 -10.21 -1.22 4.60
CA CYS A 24 -11.59 -1.67 4.77
C CYS A 24 -12.55 -0.85 3.90
N TYR A 25 -12.67 -1.25 2.64
CA TYR A 25 -13.55 -0.60 1.67
C TYR A 25 -15.01 -1.11 1.76
N ILE A 26 -15.68 -0.86 2.89
CA ILE A 26 -17.08 -1.27 3.09
C ILE A 26 -17.89 -0.08 3.63
N GLY A 27 -18.78 0.47 2.80
CA GLY A 27 -19.66 1.57 3.16
C GLY A 27 -18.90 2.78 3.75
N PRO A 28 -19.33 3.33 4.91
CA PRO A 28 -18.70 4.50 5.50
C PRO A 28 -17.24 4.26 5.94
N ASN A 29 -16.82 3.00 6.11
CA ASN A 29 -15.44 2.68 6.52
C ASN A 29 -14.40 3.07 5.46
N SER A 30 -14.81 3.21 4.19
CA SER A 30 -13.92 3.65 3.12
C SER A 30 -13.35 5.05 3.32
N GLN A 31 -14.01 5.88 4.14
CA GLN A 31 -13.62 7.25 4.44
C GLN A 31 -13.06 7.41 5.88
N ALA A 32 -12.99 6.32 6.64
CA ALA A 32 -12.49 6.37 8.00
C ALA A 32 -10.96 6.40 8.02
N SER A 33 -10.39 7.27 8.87
CA SER A 33 -8.98 7.18 9.24
C SER A 33 -8.73 5.87 10.00
N GLY A 34 -7.54 5.30 9.88
CA GLY A 34 -7.21 4.03 10.54
C GLY A 34 -7.62 2.78 9.75
N LEU A 35 -8.40 2.94 8.68
CA LEU A 35 -8.94 1.84 7.87
C LEU A 35 -8.54 1.92 6.40
N GLY A 36 -7.67 2.86 6.06
CA GLY A 36 -7.21 3.08 4.69
C GLY A 36 -6.22 2.04 4.19
N PRO A 37 -5.95 2.03 2.87
CA PRO A 37 -4.87 1.24 2.30
C PRO A 37 -3.51 1.73 2.81
N ARG A 38 -2.57 0.79 2.95
CA ARG A 38 -1.27 1.05 3.59
C ARG A 38 -0.24 -0.02 3.25
N ILE A 39 1.02 0.28 3.61
CA ILE A 39 2.07 -0.72 3.79
C ILE A 39 2.29 -0.93 5.29
N GLY A 40 1.98 -2.13 5.79
CA GLY A 40 2.35 -2.56 7.12
C GLY A 40 3.79 -3.08 7.16
N ILE A 41 4.54 -2.73 8.20
CA ILE A 41 5.94 -3.11 8.40
C ILE A 41 6.05 -3.89 9.70
N MET A 42 6.62 -5.09 9.65
CA MET A 42 6.73 -6.01 10.78
C MET A 42 8.12 -6.61 10.86
N ASP A 43 8.46 -7.20 12.00
CA ASP A 43 9.58 -8.14 12.09
C ASP A 43 9.15 -9.56 11.66
N LEU A 44 10.09 -10.51 11.63
CA LEU A 44 9.80 -11.90 11.26
C LEU A 44 8.95 -12.67 12.28
N ASN A 45 8.83 -12.18 13.51
CA ASN A 45 7.95 -12.76 14.52
C ASN A 45 6.51 -12.24 14.37
N GLY A 46 6.26 -11.34 13.43
CA GLY A 46 4.97 -10.70 13.22
C GLY A 46 4.71 -9.51 14.15
N ASN A 47 5.73 -9.02 14.88
CA ASN A 47 5.57 -7.81 15.68
C ASN A 47 5.48 -6.61 14.74
N TYR A 48 4.41 -5.81 14.91
CA TYR A 48 4.16 -4.64 14.09
C TYR A 48 5.12 -3.51 14.46
N LEU A 49 5.94 -3.07 13.50
CA LEU A 49 6.96 -2.04 13.71
C LEU A 49 6.46 -0.66 13.29
N ALA A 50 5.79 -0.57 12.14
CA ALA A 50 5.33 0.70 11.57
C ALA A 50 4.29 0.50 10.48
N LYS A 51 3.68 1.60 10.03
CA LYS A 51 2.82 1.66 8.85
C LYS A 51 3.06 2.91 8.03
N LEU A 52 2.88 2.79 6.71
CA LEU A 52 2.88 3.91 5.76
C LEU A 52 1.49 3.99 5.12
N GLY A 53 0.82 5.13 5.22
CA GLY A 53 -0.55 5.31 4.72
C GLY A 53 -1.57 5.36 5.85
N ASP A 54 -2.68 4.64 5.69
CA ASP A 54 -3.77 4.54 6.67
C ASP A 54 -4.76 5.72 6.73
N ILE A 55 -4.80 6.47 5.63
CA ILE A 55 -5.81 7.49 5.28
C ILE A 55 -6.70 6.96 4.15
N PRO A 56 -7.87 7.56 3.90
CA PRO A 56 -8.74 7.15 2.78
C PRO A 56 -7.98 7.06 1.46
N GLU A 57 -8.41 6.11 0.63
CA GLU A 57 -7.83 5.87 -0.70
C GLU A 57 -7.80 7.16 -1.53
N SER A 58 -6.65 7.45 -2.16
CA SER A 58 -6.54 8.54 -3.13
C SER A 58 -5.38 8.33 -4.11
N ASP A 59 -5.42 9.07 -5.21
CA ASP A 59 -4.35 9.12 -6.22
C ASP A 59 -3.22 10.09 -5.87
N GLN A 60 -3.28 10.75 -4.71
CA GLN A 60 -2.30 11.74 -4.28
C GLN A 60 -0.97 11.08 -3.84
N PRO A 61 0.17 11.75 -4.03
CA PRO A 61 1.46 11.27 -3.54
C PRO A 61 1.42 10.94 -2.04
N GLY A 62 1.91 9.76 -1.66
CA GLY A 62 1.92 9.29 -0.26
C GLY A 62 0.61 8.64 0.21
N SER A 63 -0.44 8.68 -0.60
CA SER A 63 -1.64 7.85 -0.41
C SER A 63 -1.54 6.56 -1.20
N PHE A 64 -2.37 5.58 -0.82
CA PHE A 64 -2.47 4.30 -1.50
C PHE A 64 -3.88 4.12 -2.04
N MET A 65 -4.01 3.22 -3.01
CA MET A 65 -5.28 2.70 -3.47
C MET A 65 -5.34 1.19 -3.23
N ALA A 66 -4.60 0.42 -4.01
CA ALA A 66 -4.67 -1.04 -3.96
C ALA A 66 -3.28 -1.67 -3.97
N PRO A 67 -2.49 -1.56 -2.87
CA PRO A 67 -1.12 -2.05 -2.81
C PRO A 67 -1.06 -3.58 -2.85
N HIS A 68 -0.77 -4.15 -4.02
CA HIS A 68 -0.69 -5.61 -4.25
C HIS A 68 0.74 -6.09 -4.54
N GLY A 69 1.64 -5.19 -4.91
CA GLY A 69 3.06 -5.48 -5.03
C GLY A 69 3.85 -4.55 -4.12
N VAL A 70 4.87 -5.11 -3.46
CA VAL A 70 5.84 -4.32 -2.71
C VAL A 70 7.23 -4.89 -2.95
N SER A 71 8.23 -4.03 -3.12
CA SER A 71 9.64 -4.41 -3.17
C SER A 71 10.51 -3.27 -2.66
N ILE A 72 11.74 -3.60 -2.28
CA ILE A 72 12.68 -2.64 -1.70
C ILE A 72 14.03 -2.80 -2.39
N ASN A 73 14.69 -1.68 -2.68
CA ASN A 73 16.03 -1.69 -3.24
C ASN A 73 17.11 -1.58 -2.13
N SER A 74 18.38 -1.70 -2.51
CA SER A 74 19.51 -1.64 -1.57
C SER A 74 19.68 -0.30 -0.84
N THR A 75 19.01 0.78 -1.29
CA THR A 75 19.03 2.08 -0.62
C THR A 75 17.84 2.26 0.33
N GLY A 76 16.96 1.26 0.45
CA GLY A 76 15.77 1.30 1.30
C GLY A 76 14.58 2.04 0.70
N ASP A 77 14.59 2.35 -0.60
CA ASP A 77 13.42 2.88 -1.29
C ASP A 77 12.38 1.78 -1.47
N ILE A 78 11.12 2.13 -1.21
CA ILE A 78 9.99 1.20 -1.30
C ILE A 78 9.26 1.44 -2.62
N PHE A 79 9.10 0.38 -3.41
CA PHE A 79 8.31 0.38 -4.63
C PHE A 79 6.99 -0.33 -4.37
N VAL A 80 5.88 0.31 -4.72
CA VAL A 80 4.54 -0.23 -4.48
C VAL A 80 3.79 -0.31 -5.80
N GLY A 81 3.45 -1.53 -6.20
CA GLY A 81 2.60 -1.83 -7.34
C GLY A 81 1.14 -1.89 -6.92
N GLU A 82 0.30 -1.14 -7.62
CA GLU A 82 -1.09 -0.92 -7.26
C GLU A 82 -2.05 -1.34 -8.37
N VAL A 83 -3.04 -2.15 -7.99
CA VAL A 83 -4.11 -2.66 -8.88
C VAL A 83 -5.21 -1.58 -9.02
N ALA A 84 -4.77 -0.36 -9.32
CA ALA A 84 -5.53 0.89 -9.25
C ALA A 84 -6.73 0.93 -10.23
N TRP A 85 -6.48 0.60 -11.49
CA TRP A 85 -7.52 0.65 -12.53
C TRP A 85 -8.69 -0.28 -12.22
N THR A 86 -8.39 -1.57 -12.03
CA THR A 86 -9.44 -2.56 -11.80
C THR A 86 -10.14 -2.40 -10.44
N HIS A 87 -9.44 -1.86 -9.43
CA HIS A 87 -10.02 -1.60 -8.10
C HIS A 87 -10.94 -0.37 -8.08
N THR A 88 -10.46 0.77 -8.59
CA THR A 88 -11.10 2.07 -8.34
C THR A 88 -11.82 2.63 -9.56
N ARG A 89 -11.33 2.35 -10.78
CA ARG A 89 -11.75 3.07 -12.01
C ARG A 89 -11.92 2.17 -13.22
N SER A 90 -12.54 1.00 -13.07
CA SER A 90 -12.78 0.07 -14.20
C SER A 90 -13.76 0.61 -15.27
N TYR A 91 -14.54 1.66 -14.96
CA TYR A 91 -15.71 2.07 -15.75
C TYR A 91 -15.84 3.55 -16.19
N PRO A 92 -14.86 4.47 -16.04
CA PRO A 92 -15.02 5.84 -16.52
C PRO A 92 -14.96 5.92 -18.05
N ASN A 93 -15.77 6.81 -18.64
CA ASN A 93 -15.73 7.19 -20.04
C ASN A 93 -15.70 8.72 -20.18
N PRO A 94 -14.62 9.34 -20.70
CA PRO A 94 -13.42 8.70 -21.23
C PRO A 94 -12.56 8.06 -20.13
N PRO A 95 -11.71 7.08 -20.48
CA PRO A 95 -10.71 6.54 -19.55
C PRO A 95 -9.80 7.66 -19.04
N ASN A 96 -9.47 7.63 -17.75
CA ASN A 96 -8.42 8.47 -17.19
C ASN A 96 -7.30 7.61 -16.62
N GLU A 97 -6.05 7.99 -16.87
CA GLU A 97 -4.92 7.26 -16.30
C GLU A 97 -4.91 7.43 -14.79
N ILE A 98 -4.62 6.34 -14.08
CA ILE A 98 -4.46 6.34 -12.64
C ILE A 98 -3.13 5.69 -12.28
N ARG A 99 -2.44 6.27 -11.32
CA ARG A 99 -1.12 5.82 -10.90
C ARG A 99 -1.20 4.38 -10.37
N SER A 100 -0.48 3.48 -11.03
CA SER A 100 -0.37 2.05 -10.65
C SER A 100 0.99 1.68 -10.04
N LEU A 101 1.92 2.63 -9.95
CA LEU A 101 3.24 2.43 -9.35
C LEU A 101 3.64 3.68 -8.58
N GLN A 102 4.16 3.53 -7.37
CA GLN A 102 4.84 4.62 -6.66
C GLN A 102 6.15 4.15 -6.04
N LYS A 103 7.08 5.10 -5.95
CA LYS A 103 8.34 4.98 -5.22
C LYS A 103 8.27 5.88 -3.99
N LEU A 104 8.53 5.32 -2.82
CA LEU A 104 8.67 6.04 -1.56
C LEU A 104 10.15 6.11 -1.19
N THR A 105 10.65 7.33 -1.02
CA THR A 105 12.06 7.59 -0.68
C THR A 105 12.15 8.22 0.71
N LYS A 106 13.17 7.86 1.47
CA LYS A 106 13.49 8.56 2.73
C LYS A 106 14.04 9.95 2.39
N LYS A 107 13.51 10.99 3.03
CA LYS A 107 14.09 12.35 2.99
C LYS A 107 15.04 12.54 4.16
#